data_AF-A0A2P0B0V4-F1
#
_entry.id   AF-A0A2P0B0V4-F1
#
_cell.length_a   1.000
_cell.length_b   1.000
_cell.length_c   1.000
_cell.angle_alpha   90.00
_cell.angle_beta   90.00
_cell.angle_gamma   90.00
#
_symmetry.space_group_name_H-M   'P 1'
#
loop_
_entity.id
_entity.type
_entity.pdbx_description
1 polymer ?
#
loop_
_entity_poly.entity_id
_entity_poly.type
_entity_poly.pdbx_seq_one_letter_code
_entity_poly.pdbx_strand_id
1 'polypeptide(L)'
;MAKGIVVAKATTLLSPEYKHALAARLVEDEMTREGSFHFLMPTILDFHDDGGLLIDQELKTIVVDENIVERAYGFELTYSWTTDIKKFATAMPKRRSPARLLLRFQVWDAAYRIIDRPITI
;
A
#
# COMPACT_ATOMS: atom_id res chain seq x y z
N MET A 1 3.93 1.20 24.47
CA MET A 1 4.98 1.72 23.56
C MET A 1 4.36 1.78 22.18
N ALA A 2 4.43 2.91 21.47
CA ALA A 2 3.87 3.01 20.12
C ALA A 2 4.60 2.03 19.19
N LYS A 3 3.85 1.19 18.45
CA LYS A 3 4.43 0.27 17.46
C LYS A 3 4.62 1.06 16.17
N GLY A 4 5.88 1.32 15.80
CA GLY A 4 6.20 1.98 14.54
C GLY A 4 6.37 0.98 13.41
N ILE A 5 5.68 1.18 12.28
CA ILE A 5 5.95 0.47 11.03
C ILE A 5 6.66 1.40 10.07
N VAL A 6 7.91 1.03 9.75
CA VAL A 6 8.69 1.71 8.72
C VAL A 6 8.34 1.09 7.38
N VAL A 7 7.79 1.89 6.47
CA VAL A 7 7.52 1.47 5.09
C VAL A 7 8.81 1.45 4.27
N ALA A 8 8.83 0.67 3.19
CA ALA A 8 9.97 0.60 2.30
C ALA A 8 10.28 1.98 1.65
N LYS A 9 11.53 2.14 1.22
CA LYS A 9 12.00 3.39 0.60
C LYS A 9 11.19 3.73 -0.66
N ALA A 10 10.98 5.01 -0.94
CA ALA A 10 10.30 5.47 -2.16
C ALA A 10 10.91 4.88 -3.45
N THR A 11 12.23 4.71 -3.53
CA THR A 11 12.90 4.08 -4.67
C THR A 11 12.51 2.61 -4.89
N THR A 12 12.24 1.89 -3.80
CA THR A 12 11.70 0.52 -3.80
C THR A 12 10.22 0.53 -4.14
N LEU A 13 9.41 1.31 -3.43
CA LEU A 13 7.95 1.35 -3.61
C LEU A 13 7.52 1.76 -5.02
N LEU A 14 8.31 2.62 -5.69
CA LEU A 14 8.05 3.06 -7.06
C LEU A 14 8.70 2.16 -8.12
N SER A 15 9.41 1.11 -7.72
CA SER A 15 10.13 0.23 -8.63
C SER A 15 9.16 -0.73 -9.36
N PRO A 16 9.55 -1.21 -10.57
CA PRO A 16 8.78 -2.25 -11.25
C PRO A 16 8.65 -3.54 -10.43
N GLU A 17 9.71 -3.91 -9.71
CA GLU A 17 9.79 -5.14 -8.90
C GLU A 17 8.76 -5.11 -7.77
N TYR A 18 8.68 -3.99 -7.04
CA TYR A 18 7.68 -3.85 -5.98
C TYR A 18 6.26 -3.90 -6.54
N LYS A 19 6.02 -3.24 -7.67
CA LYS A 19 4.71 -3.26 -8.32
C LYS A 19 4.31 -4.67 -8.78
N HIS A 20 5.26 -5.45 -9.28
CA HIS A 20 5.06 -6.85 -9.66
C HIS A 20 4.78 -7.72 -8.43
N ALA A 21 5.58 -7.60 -7.37
CA ALA A 21 5.40 -8.35 -6.13
C ALA A 21 4.06 -8.03 -5.44
N LEU A 22 3.69 -6.74 -5.37
CA LEU A 22 2.38 -6.32 -4.88
C LEU A 22 1.26 -6.90 -5.74
N ALA A 23 1.37 -6.84 -7.08
CA ALA A 23 0.36 -7.41 -7.97
C ALA A 23 0.19 -8.93 -7.75
N ALA A 24 1.29 -9.67 -7.58
CA ALA A 24 1.25 -11.09 -7.29
C ALA A 24 0.54 -11.38 -5.96
N ARG A 25 0.83 -10.62 -4.89
CA ARG A 25 0.14 -10.74 -3.60
C ARG A 25 -1.35 -10.46 -3.72
N LEU A 26 -1.74 -9.41 -4.44
CA LEU A 26 -3.16 -9.07 -4.66
C LEU A 26 -3.91 -10.16 -5.44
N VAL A 27 -3.23 -10.93 -6.28
CA VAL A 27 -3.82 -12.10 -6.96
C VAL A 27 -3.94 -13.27 -6.00
N GLU A 28 -2.90 -13.57 -5.23
CA GLU A 28 -2.89 -14.63 -4.21
C GLU A 28 -3.99 -14.45 -3.17
N ASP A 29 -4.18 -13.21 -2.69
CA ASP A 29 -5.21 -12.87 -1.70
C ASP A 29 -6.60 -12.63 -2.34
N GLU A 30 -6.77 -12.99 -3.62
CA GLU A 30 -8.03 -12.85 -4.39
C GLU A 30 -8.65 -11.43 -4.35
N MET A 31 -7.82 -10.40 -4.14
CA MET A 31 -8.24 -9.05 -3.76
C MET A 31 -9.19 -8.37 -4.76
N THR A 32 -10.43 -8.09 -4.39
CA THR A 32 -11.35 -7.36 -5.29
C THR A 32 -11.18 -5.84 -5.14
N ARG A 33 -11.87 -5.05 -5.98
CA ARG A 33 -11.89 -3.58 -5.82
C ARG A 33 -12.42 -3.18 -4.46
N GLU A 34 -13.59 -3.71 -4.10
CA GLU A 34 -14.23 -3.48 -2.82
C GLU A 34 -13.42 -4.11 -1.67
N GLY A 35 -12.92 -5.33 -1.87
CA GLY A 35 -12.06 -6.01 -0.91
C GLY A 35 -10.78 -5.23 -0.58
N SER A 36 -10.24 -4.47 -1.55
CA SER A 36 -9.09 -3.59 -1.28
C SER A 36 -9.41 -2.51 -0.27
N PHE A 37 -10.60 -1.91 -0.38
CA PHE A 37 -11.03 -0.86 0.55
C PHE A 37 -11.29 -1.46 1.93
N HIS A 38 -12.06 -2.56 1.99
CA HIS A 38 -12.34 -3.28 3.24
C HIS A 38 -11.11 -3.90 3.89
N PHE A 39 -10.02 -4.08 3.13
CA PHE A 39 -8.73 -4.49 3.68
C PHE A 39 -7.94 -3.28 4.18
N LEU A 40 -7.67 -2.30 3.31
CA LEU A 40 -6.78 -1.18 3.61
C LEU A 40 -7.31 -0.27 4.71
N MET A 41 -8.60 0.07 4.65
CA MET A 41 -9.18 1.07 5.55
C MET A 41 -9.13 0.61 7.02
N PRO A 42 -9.74 -0.52 7.41
CA PRO A 42 -9.65 -0.95 8.81
C PRO A 42 -8.22 -1.31 9.22
N THR A 43 -7.42 -1.97 8.36
CA THR A 43 -6.04 -2.34 8.73
C THR A 43 -5.20 -1.13 9.14
N ILE A 44 -5.34 -0.01 8.41
CA ILE A 44 -4.55 1.21 8.68
C ILE A 44 -5.13 2.02 9.84
N LEU A 45 -6.46 2.18 9.89
CA LEU A 45 -7.12 2.98 10.93
C LEU A 45 -7.06 2.28 12.28
N ASP A 46 -7.38 0.98 12.36
CA ASP A 46 -7.33 0.22 13.62
C ASP A 46 -5.90 0.22 14.19
N PHE A 47 -4.90 0.04 13.33
CA PHE A 47 -3.49 0.12 13.75
C PHE A 47 -3.13 1.50 14.32
N HIS A 48 -3.63 2.57 13.71
CA HIS A 48 -3.39 3.93 14.18
C HIS A 48 -4.14 4.21 15.50
N ASP A 49 -5.39 3.77 15.61
CA ASP A 49 -6.23 3.95 16.81
C ASP A 49 -5.66 3.19 18.02
N ASP A 50 -4.99 2.06 17.78
CA ASP A 50 -4.18 1.33 18.78
C ASP A 50 -2.85 2.03 19.14
N GLY A 51 -2.60 3.23 18.63
CA GLY A 51 -1.40 4.02 18.87
C GLY A 51 -0.20 3.66 17.97
N GLY A 52 -0.46 2.96 16.86
CA GLY A 52 0.54 2.64 15.85
C GLY A 52 0.92 3.86 15.00
N LEU A 53 2.17 3.89 14.55
CA LEU A 53 2.69 4.97 13.70
C LEU A 53 3.22 4.40 12.38
N LEU A 54 2.82 5.01 11.27
CA LEU A 54 3.42 4.75 9.96
C LEU A 54 4.56 5.73 9.72
N ILE A 55 5.73 5.22 9.38
CA ILE A 55 6.97 5.99 9.30
C ILE A 55 7.58 5.79 7.91
N ASP A 56 7.92 6.89 7.25
CA ASP A 56 8.60 6.87 5.95
C ASP A 56 10.13 6.67 6.07
N GLN A 57 10.82 6.63 4.93
CA GLN A 57 12.27 6.45 4.89
C GLN A 57 13.09 7.59 5.51
N GLU A 58 12.49 8.76 5.72
CA GLU A 58 13.11 9.93 6.35
C GLU A 58 12.82 9.98 7.85
N LEU A 59 12.26 8.90 8.40
CA LEU A 59 11.77 8.82 9.78
C LEU A 59 10.68 9.83 10.11
N LYS A 60 9.95 10.30 9.09
CA LYS A 60 8.79 11.16 9.25
C LYS A 60 7.52 10.32 9.34
N THR A 61 6.64 10.72 10.25
CA THR A 61 5.33 10.09 10.38
C THR A 61 4.49 10.41 9.14
N ILE A 62 3.94 9.37 8.52
CA ILE A 62 2.90 9.50 7.50
C ILE A 62 1.61 9.85 8.24
N VAL A 63 0.99 10.97 7.88
CA VAL A 63 -0.27 11.41 8.50
C VAL A 63 -1.37 10.42 8.16
N VAL A 64 -1.86 9.72 9.19
CA VAL A 64 -3.03 8.85 9.11
C VAL A 64 -4.23 9.63 9.64
N ASP A 65 -5.26 9.74 8.81
CA ASP A 65 -6.59 10.23 9.18
C ASP A 65 -7.63 9.39 8.45
N GLU A 66 -8.91 9.64 8.74
CA GLU A 66 -10.06 8.92 8.16
C GLU A 66 -10.08 8.89 6.62
N ASN A 67 -9.37 9.81 5.96
CA ASN A 67 -9.34 9.94 4.51
C ASN A 67 -8.03 9.42 3.89
N ILE A 68 -7.15 8.77 4.66
CA ILE A 68 -5.82 8.36 4.18
C ILE A 68 -5.88 7.46 2.94
N VAL A 69 -6.79 6.47 2.93
CA VAL A 69 -6.98 5.58 1.79
C VAL A 69 -7.54 6.36 0.61
N GLU A 70 -8.55 7.21 0.81
CA GLU A 70 -9.13 8.01 -0.27
C GLU A 70 -8.10 8.95 -0.91
N ARG A 71 -7.28 9.63 -0.11
CA ARG A 71 -6.17 10.46 -0.60
C ARG A 71 -5.15 9.64 -1.40
N ALA A 72 -4.83 8.43 -0.93
CA ALA A 72 -3.93 7.53 -1.63
C ALA A 72 -4.49 7.11 -3.01
N TYR A 73 -5.81 7.04 -3.15
CA TYR A 73 -6.49 6.77 -4.42
C TYR A 73 -6.83 8.04 -5.22
N GLY A 74 -6.58 9.24 -4.67
CA GLY A 74 -6.95 10.50 -5.30
C GLY A 74 -8.47 10.69 -5.39
N PHE A 75 -9.20 10.20 -4.38
CA PHE A 75 -10.67 10.19 -4.31
C PHE A 75 -11.34 9.41 -5.46
N GLU A 76 -10.62 8.46 -6.06
CA GLU A 76 -11.18 7.48 -7.00
C GLU A 76 -12.02 6.45 -6.24
N LEU A 77 -13.34 6.66 -6.18
CA LEU A 77 -14.26 5.80 -5.43
C LEU A 77 -14.50 4.42 -6.07
N THR A 78 -14.04 4.19 -7.30
CA THR A 78 -14.20 2.89 -7.98
C THR A 78 -13.11 1.90 -7.64
N TYR A 79 -11.98 2.35 -7.06
CA TYR A 79 -10.80 1.54 -6.73
C TYR A 79 -10.36 0.63 -7.90
N SER A 80 -10.58 1.09 -9.14
CA SER A 80 -10.33 0.32 -10.36
C SER A 80 -8.85 0.00 -10.52
N TRP A 81 -7.98 0.85 -9.95
CA TRP A 81 -6.54 0.64 -9.91
C TRP A 81 -6.12 -0.72 -9.36
N THR A 82 -6.80 -1.29 -8.35
CA THR A 82 -6.47 -2.63 -7.84
C THR A 82 -6.62 -3.68 -8.94
N THR A 83 -7.69 -3.59 -9.73
CA THR A 83 -7.86 -4.49 -10.89
C THR A 83 -6.77 -4.26 -11.93
N ASP A 84 -6.46 -2.99 -12.21
CA ASP A 84 -5.46 -2.63 -13.21
C ASP A 84 -4.04 -3.05 -12.85
N ILE A 85 -3.68 -3.05 -11.55
CA ILE A 85 -2.34 -3.45 -11.13
C ILE A 85 -2.17 -4.97 -11.19
N LYS A 86 -3.22 -5.77 -11.01
CA LYS A 86 -3.15 -7.24 -11.07
C LYS A 86 -2.64 -7.77 -12.40
N LYS A 87 -2.79 -7.05 -13.51
CA LYS A 87 -2.19 -7.44 -14.81
C LYS A 87 -0.68 -7.56 -14.75
N PHE A 88 -0.03 -6.89 -13.80
CA PHE A 88 1.41 -6.98 -13.60
C PHE A 88 1.81 -8.21 -12.80
N ALA A 89 0.88 -9.02 -12.27
CA ALA A 89 1.22 -10.29 -11.62
C ALA A 89 1.80 -11.31 -12.61
N THR A 90 1.41 -11.24 -13.89
CA THR A 90 1.87 -12.17 -14.93
C THR A 90 3.07 -11.66 -15.72
N ALA A 91 3.36 -10.35 -15.66
CA ALA A 91 4.48 -9.75 -16.39
C ALA A 91 5.05 -8.52 -15.67
N MET A 92 6.38 -8.48 -15.56
CA MET A 92 7.11 -7.36 -14.94
C MET A 92 6.80 -6.04 -15.67
N PRO A 93 6.44 -4.96 -14.96
CA PRO A 93 6.28 -3.64 -15.57
C PRO A 93 7.59 -3.16 -16.21
N LYS A 94 7.51 -2.48 -17.36
CA LYS A 94 8.69 -1.93 -18.04
C LYS A 94 9.19 -0.60 -17.46
N ARG A 95 8.36 0.09 -16.67
CA ARG A 95 8.61 1.45 -16.19
C ARG A 95 8.32 1.55 -14.70
N ARG A 96 9.09 2.41 -14.03
CA ARG A 96 8.80 2.84 -12.67
C ARG A 96 7.45 3.54 -12.59
N SER A 97 6.83 3.45 -11.43
CA SER A 97 5.61 4.18 -11.14
C SER A 97 5.90 5.67 -10.93
N PRO A 98 4.97 6.57 -11.32
CA PRO A 98 5.13 8.00 -11.06
C PRO A 98 5.02 8.31 -9.56
N ALA A 99 5.70 9.37 -9.12
CA ALA A 99 5.77 9.77 -7.70
C ALA A 99 4.39 10.01 -7.04
N ARG A 100 3.38 10.43 -7.81
CA ARG A 100 2.00 10.60 -7.32
C ARG A 100 1.37 9.31 -6.74
N LEU A 101 1.92 8.14 -7.07
CA LEU A 101 1.46 6.86 -6.52
C LEU A 101 2.20 6.45 -5.24
N LEU A 102 3.16 7.26 -4.76
CA LEU A 102 3.97 6.90 -3.59
C LEU A 102 3.10 6.62 -2.36
N LEU A 103 2.19 7.53 -2.03
CA LEU A 103 1.29 7.35 -0.88
C LEU A 103 0.48 6.06 -0.99
N ARG A 104 0.01 5.71 -2.19
CA ARG A 104 -0.71 4.45 -2.45
C ARG A 104 0.14 3.23 -2.14
N PHE A 105 1.39 3.22 -2.57
CA PHE A 105 2.28 2.10 -2.29
C PHE A 105 2.73 2.05 -0.84
N GLN A 106 2.88 3.20 -0.17
CA GLN A 106 3.17 3.25 1.27
C GLN A 106 2.01 2.67 2.08
N VAL A 107 0.76 3.00 1.74
CA VAL A 107 -0.44 2.45 2.39
C VAL A 107 -0.52 0.92 2.20
N TRP A 108 -0.26 0.42 0.99
CA TRP A 108 -0.21 -1.04 0.76
C TRP A 108 0.93 -1.73 1.51
N ASP A 109 2.14 -1.18 1.47
CA ASP A 109 3.29 -1.75 2.17
C ASP A 109 3.04 -1.78 3.70
N ALA A 110 2.50 -0.68 4.24
CA ALA A 110 2.10 -0.58 5.63
C ALA A 110 1.07 -1.66 6.00
N ALA A 111 -0.03 -1.77 5.23
CA ALA A 111 -1.09 -2.74 5.49
C ALA A 111 -0.55 -4.19 5.55
N TYR A 112 0.29 -4.57 4.59
CA TYR A 112 0.91 -5.90 4.57
C TYR A 112 1.91 -6.13 5.70
N ARG A 113 2.63 -5.09 6.15
CA ARG A 113 3.51 -5.18 7.33
C ARG A 113 2.73 -5.27 8.64
N ILE A 114 1.59 -4.60 8.76
CA ILE A 114 0.71 -4.64 9.94
C ILE A 114 0.27 -6.08 10.21
N ILE A 115 -0.12 -6.79 9.15
CA ILE A 115 -0.58 -8.19 9.22
C ILE A 115 0.55 -9.22 9.13
N ASP A 116 1.81 -8.81 9.29
CA ASP A 116 3.00 -9.67 9.25
C ASP A 116 3.18 -10.48 7.95
N ARG A 117 2.76 -9.91 6.82
CA ARG A 117 2.94 -10.49 5.47
C ARG A 117 3.62 -9.49 4.52
N PRO A 118 4.82 -8.99 4.85
CA PRO A 118 5.47 -7.92 4.07
C PRO A 118 5.67 -8.30 2.60
N ILE A 119 5.58 -7.30 1.71
CA ILE A 119 5.93 -7.46 0.30
C ILE A 119 7.46 -7.46 0.17
N THR A 120 8.04 -8.59 -0.21
CA THR A 120 9.49 -8.75 -0.39
C THR A 120 9.87 -8.62 -1.87
N ILE A 121 10.93 -7.85 -2.15
CA ILE A 121 11.57 -7.73 -3.46
C ILE A 121 13.04 -8.11 -3.42
#